data_AF-A0A6L2ZSZ5-F1
#
_entry.id   AF-A0A6L2ZSZ5-F1
#
_cell.length_a   1.000
_cell.length_b   1.000
_cell.length_c   1.000
_cell.angle_alpha   90.00
_cell.angle_beta   90.00
_cell.angle_gamma   90.00
#
_symmetry.space_group_name_H-M   'P 1'
#
loop_
_entity.id
_entity.type
_entity.pdbx_description
1 polymer ?
#
loop_
_entity_poly.entity_id
_entity_poly.type
_entity_poly.pdbx_seq_one_letter_code
_entity_poly.pdbx_strand_id
1 'polypeptide(L)'
;MKKLTLKEMTVSEQFEVKTQLGRSKANLGRALTNAEQNRIKDMAVNKIMQKRADVIKATRLEKKIAKTTLNTVTFNWSASINTRPAR
;
A
#
# COMPACT_ATOMS: atom_id res chain seq x y z
N MET A 1 -17.07 2.50 1.17
CA MET A 1 -15.95 1.65 0.68
C MET A 1 -16.40 0.20 0.76
N LYS A 2 -16.17 -0.60 -0.29
CA LYS A 2 -16.52 -2.03 -0.31
C LYS A 2 -15.68 -2.75 0.75
N LYS A 3 -16.32 -3.51 1.67
CA LYS A 3 -15.59 -4.34 2.64
C LYS A 3 -14.81 -5.43 1.89
N LEU A 4 -13.53 -5.60 2.23
CA LEU A 4 -12.71 -6.65 1.64
C LEU A 4 -13.32 -8.02 1.97
N THR A 5 -13.70 -8.75 0.93
CA THR A 5 -14.27 -10.10 1.09
C THR A 5 -13.18 -11.16 1.14
N LEU A 6 -13.46 -12.34 1.71
CA LEU A 6 -12.48 -13.44 1.82
C LEU A 6 -11.84 -13.82 0.47
N LYS A 7 -12.61 -13.72 -0.63
CA LYS A 7 -12.14 -14.00 -1.99
C LYS A 7 -11.13 -12.98 -2.52
N GLU A 8 -11.18 -11.75 -2.02
CA GLU A 8 -10.29 -10.64 -2.41
C GLU A 8 -9.04 -10.56 -1.51
N MET A 9 -9.01 -11.33 -0.41
CA MET A 9 -7.85 -11.45 0.48
C MET A 9 -6.83 -12.42 -0.11
N THR A 10 -5.56 -12.02 -0.02
CA THR A 10 -4.43 -12.91 -0.28
C THR A 10 -4.27 -13.92 0.86
N VAL A 11 -3.58 -15.04 0.59
CA VAL A 11 -3.33 -16.09 1.60
C VAL A 11 -2.61 -15.52 2.84
N SER A 12 -1.67 -14.60 2.62
CA SER A 12 -0.94 -13.93 3.71
C SER A 12 -1.86 -13.09 4.60
N GLU A 13 -2.78 -12.33 4.00
CA GLU A 13 -3.75 -11.52 4.74
C GLU A 13 -4.76 -12.38 5.51
N GLN A 14 -5.20 -13.51 4.93
CA GLN A 14 -6.06 -14.46 5.64
C GLN A 14 -5.34 -15.06 6.86
N PHE A 15 -4.04 -15.36 6.70
CA PHE A 15 -3.20 -15.83 7.81
C PHE A 15 -3.02 -14.74 8.88
N GLU A 16 -2.86 -13.46 8.50
CA GLU A 16 -2.78 -12.34 9.46
C GLU A 16 -4.07 -12.25 10.31
N VAL A 17 -5.24 -12.32 9.68
CA VAL A 17 -6.53 -12.33 10.40
C VAL A 17 -6.63 -13.52 11.36
N LYS A 18 -6.26 -14.72 10.90
CA LYS A 18 -6.26 -15.93 11.75
C LYS A 18 -5.30 -15.79 12.93
N THR A 19 -4.12 -15.21 12.69
CA THR A 19 -3.11 -14.97 13.72
C THR A 19 -3.61 -13.99 14.77
N GLN A 20 -4.27 -12.90 14.36
CA GLN A 20 -4.89 -11.95 15.31
C GLN A 20 -5.97 -12.61 16.15
N LEU A 21 -6.82 -13.45 15.56
CA LEU A 21 -7.80 -14.22 16.33
C LEU A 21 -7.13 -15.17 17.33
N GLY A 22 -6.06 -15.86 16.93
CA GLY A 22 -5.28 -16.72 17.82
C GLY A 22 -4.68 -15.96 18.99
N ARG A 23 -4.06 -14.80 18.74
CA ARG A 23 -3.51 -13.92 19.77
C ARG A 23 -4.59 -13.42 20.74
N SER A 24 -5.74 -13.01 20.23
CA SER A 24 -6.86 -12.56 21.08
C SER A 24 -7.42 -13.70 21.94
N LYS A 25 -7.52 -14.92 21.40
CA LYS A 25 -7.91 -16.10 22.20
C LYS A 25 -6.89 -16.39 23.31
N ALA A 26 -5.60 -16.36 22.99
CA ALA A 26 -4.53 -16.59 23.96
C ALA A 26 -4.53 -15.52 25.07
N ASN A 27 -4.69 -14.25 24.71
CA ASN A 27 -4.70 -13.13 25.67
C ASN A 27 -5.88 -13.19 26.64
N LEU A 28 -7.05 -13.62 26.16
CA LEU A 28 -8.26 -13.66 26.97
C LEU A 28 -8.34 -14.91 27.87
N GLY A 29 -7.59 -15.97 27.56
CA GLY A 29 -7.59 -17.23 28.31
C GLY A 29 -8.90 -18.03 28.26
N ARG A 30 -9.91 -17.54 27.52
CA ARG A 30 -11.20 -18.21 27.29
C ARG A 30 -11.59 -18.17 25.82
N ALA A 31 -12.61 -18.95 25.46
CA ALA A 31 -13.22 -18.85 24.14
C ALA A 31 -13.79 -17.44 23.89
N LEU A 32 -13.53 -16.91 22.69
CA LEU A 32 -14.12 -15.66 22.22
C LEU A 32 -15.58 -15.86 21.84
N THR A 33 -16.45 -14.96 22.29
CA THR A 33 -17.85 -14.89 21.85
C THR A 33 -17.95 -14.51 20.37
N ASN A 34 -19.07 -14.84 19.71
CA ASN A 34 -19.27 -14.54 18.29
C ASN A 34 -19.14 -13.04 17.98
N ALA A 35 -19.62 -12.17 18.89
CA ALA A 35 -19.52 -10.72 18.74
C ALA A 35 -18.07 -10.23 18.84
N GLU A 36 -17.28 -10.74 19.79
CA GLU A 36 -15.86 -10.43 19.93
C GLU A 36 -15.07 -10.88 18.69
N GLN A 37 -15.33 -12.11 18.21
CA GLN A 37 -14.68 -12.63 17.01
C GLN A 37 -14.98 -11.78 15.78
N ASN A 38 -16.23 -11.37 15.59
CA ASN A 38 -16.62 -10.54 14.45
C ASN A 38 -15.98 -9.15 14.53
N ARG A 39 -15.94 -8.53 15.71
CA ARG A 39 -15.23 -7.26 15.91
C ARG A 39 -13.75 -7.38 15.57
N ILE A 40 -13.07 -8.43 16.04
CA ILE A 40 -11.64 -8.64 15.76
C ILE A 40 -11.40 -8.82 14.26
N LYS A 41 -12.25 -9.60 13.58
CA LYS A 41 -12.18 -9.77 12.11
C LYS A 41 -12.38 -8.44 11.37
N ASP A 42 -13.39 -7.66 11.75
CA ASP A 42 -13.65 -6.35 11.13
C ASP A 42 -12.46 -5.40 11.33
N MET A 43 -11.88 -5.32 12.53
CA MET A 43 -10.68 -4.52 12.79
C MET A 43 -9.49 -4.97 11.96
N ALA A 44 -9.27 -6.29 11.86
CA ALA A 44 -8.20 -6.87 11.07
C ALA A 44 -8.33 -6.52 9.58
N VAL A 45 -9.55 -6.68 9.04
CA VAL A 45 -9.86 -6.32 7.66
C VAL A 45 -9.66 -4.83 7.41
N ASN A 46 -10.12 -3.96 8.31
CA ASN A 46 -9.92 -2.52 8.20
C ASN A 46 -8.43 -2.16 8.16
N LYS A 47 -7.60 -2.80 9.00
CA LYS A 47 -6.15 -2.59 9.00
C LYS A 47 -5.50 -3.02 7.69
N ILE A 48 -5.92 -4.16 7.12
CA ILE A 48 -5.44 -4.64 5.83
C ILE A 48 -5.82 -3.66 4.71
N MET A 49 -7.06 -3.16 4.72
CA MET A 49 -7.51 -2.16 3.74
C MET A 49 -6.71 -0.85 3.83
N GLN A 50 -6.39 -0.40 5.05
CA GLN A 50 -5.54 0.77 5.27
C GLN A 50 -4.13 0.54 4.72
N LYS A 51 -3.49 -0.59 5.06
CA LYS A 51 -2.16 -0.96 4.52
C LYS A 51 -2.16 -0.96 2.98
N ARG A 52 -3.18 -1.54 2.35
CA ARG A 52 -3.30 -1.53 0.88
C ARG A 52 -3.42 -0.12 0.32
N ALA A 53 -4.23 0.74 0.95
CA ALA A 53 -4.39 2.13 0.53
C ALA A 53 -3.07 2.91 0.64
N ASP A 54 -2.30 2.68 1.70
CA ASP A 54 -1.02 3.35 1.92
C ASP A 54 0.05 2.89 0.92
N VAL A 55 0.12 1.60 0.60
CA VAL A 55 0.98 1.08 -0.48
C VAL A 55 0.60 1.70 -1.83
N ILE A 56 -0.69 1.82 -2.15
CA ILE A 56 -1.13 2.47 -3.39
C ILE A 56 -0.73 3.96 -3.40
N LYS A 57 -0.84 4.66 -2.27
CA LYS A 57 -0.39 6.06 -2.18
C LYS A 57 1.12 6.18 -2.36
N ALA A 58 1.91 5.33 -1.69
CA ALA A 58 3.37 5.32 -1.78
C ALA A 58 3.83 5.06 -3.23
N THR A 59 3.32 4.00 -3.87
CA THR A 59 3.64 3.69 -5.27
C THR A 59 3.23 4.80 -6.24
N ARG A 60 2.13 5.52 -5.98
CA ARG A 60 1.74 6.70 -6.76
C ARG A 60 2.73 7.86 -6.58
N LEU A 61 3.21 8.09 -5.35
CA LEU A 61 4.21 9.13 -5.07
C LEU A 61 5.55 8.79 -5.74
N GLU A 62 6.01 7.55 -5.63
CA GLU A 62 7.21 7.06 -6.32
C GLU A 62 7.13 7.27 -7.83
N LYS A 63 6.00 6.92 -8.45
CA LYS A 63 5.77 7.17 -9.88
C LYS A 63 5.83 8.66 -10.25
N LYS A 64 5.29 9.54 -9.40
CA LYS A 64 5.37 10.99 -9.61
C LYS A 64 6.81 11.49 -9.51
N ILE A 65 7.57 11.02 -8.52
CA ILE A 65 8.99 11.37 -8.34
C ILE A 65 9.79 10.90 -9.55
N ALA A 66 9.65 9.63 -9.96
CA ALA A 66 10.34 9.06 -11.11
C ALA A 66 10.05 9.82 -12.42
N LYS A 67 8.79 10.24 -12.63
CA LYS A 67 8.43 11.08 -13.78
C LYS A 67 9.11 12.45 -13.72
N THR A 68 9.31 13.01 -12.53
CA THR A 68 9.91 14.33 -12.34
C THR A 68 11.43 14.29 -12.52
N THR A 69 12.10 13.26 -12.02
CA THR A 69 13.57 13.10 -12.15
C THR A 69 14.02 12.82 -13.59
N LEU A 70 13.20 12.17 -14.42
CA LEU A 70 13.47 12.07 -15.87
C LEU A 70 13.45 13.43 -16.58
N ASN A 71 12.68 14.39 -16.06
CA ASN A 71 12.57 15.73 -16.63
C ASN A 71 13.64 16.72 -16.16
N THR A 72 14.46 16.38 -15.14
CA THR A 72 15.53 17.28 -14.66
C THR A 72 16.77 17.32 -15.54
N VAL A 73 16.91 16.38 -16.49
CA VAL A 73 17.83 16.52 -17.62
C VAL A 73 17.10 17.28 -18.73
N THR A 74 16.87 18.57 -18.51
CA THR A 74 16.23 19.41 -19.54
C THR A 74 17.21 19.60 -20.71
N PHE A 75 16.83 19.11 -21.89
CA PHE A 75 17.56 19.35 -23.14
C PHE A 75 17.75 20.85 -23.37
N ASN A 76 19.00 21.31 -23.39
CA ASN A 76 19.34 22.71 -23.62
C ASN A 76 19.50 22.97 -25.11
N TRP A 77 18.51 23.63 -25.71
CA TRP A 77 18.53 24.04 -27.13
C TRP A 77 19.73 24.92 -27.48
N SER A 78 20.14 25.82 -26.59
CA SER A 78 21.30 26.70 -26.83
C SER A 78 22.62 25.93 -26.85
N ALA A 79 22.73 24.83 -26.11
CA ALA A 79 23.90 23.95 -26.14
C ALA A 79 23.93 23.03 -27.39
N SER A 80 22.78 22.85 -28.06
CA SER A 80 22.63 22.03 -29.27
C SER A 80 22.96 22.79 -30.56
N ILE A 81 23.05 24.12 -30.52
CA ILE A 81 23.33 24.92 -31.72
C ILE A 81 24.84 25.01 -31.88
N ASN A 82 25.38 24.30 -32.87
CA ASN A 82 26.77 24.39 -33.28
C ASN A 82 27.05 25.83 -33.74
N THR A 83 27.82 26.60 -32.97
CA THR A 83 28.20 27.97 -33.33
C THR A 83 28.98 27.92 -34.63
N ARG A 84 28.44 28.50 -35.72
CA ARG A 84 29.18 28.64 -36.98
C ARG A 84 30.50 29.35 -36.70
N PRO A 85 31.64 28.90 -37.27
CA PRO A 85 32.90 29.61 -37.09
C PRO A 85 32.78 31.02 -37.66
N ALA A 86 33.41 31.98 -36.98
CA ALA A 86 33.48 33.37 -37.43
C ALA A 86 34.15 33.44 -38.82
N ARG A 87 33.58 34.26 -39.70
CA ARG A 87 34.01 34.45 -41.09
C ARG A 87 35.27 35.29 -41.18
#